data_AF-A0AAW6RAK4-F1
#
_entry.id   AF-A0AAW6RAK4-F1
#
_cell.length_a   1.000
_cell.length_b   1.000
_cell.length_c   1.000
_cell.angle_alpha   90.00
_cell.angle_beta   90.00
_cell.angle_gamma   90.00
#
_symmetry.space_group_name_H-M   'P 1'
#
loop_
_entity.id
_entity.type
_entity.pdbx_description
1 polymer ?
#
loop_
_entity_poly.entity_id
_entity_poly.type
_entity_poly.pdbx_seq_one_letter_code
_entity_poly.pdbx_strand_id
1 'polypeptide(L)'
;MDPYGNPRVQPVYDTTSLWKARCLFGGNSLLFPDRAAWSLSNLAELDQVFNHQPLVGSGSFVDKLDEQLANSESDVRVTAAEVLWLYYLVPHTSVVGWSRKRSTIERILGENLPEGDVVEALRRGPWRPGQNYLQRPDLHVGYLIDFAHRAKQLDLDELEKITADPEKLTKFADSTDRSLGAARNMLLHFLIPTEYVSVAAGNHRRQLISTFSEFVADQGAHPDEQLRKVVRNLEEKGIIGPAGRVEFYSPPLLAVWRPTDDDNVGELEALRWKKNLCLYGPPGTGKSYTAKKIAESLIRREALVRWGAHTYFSNATTVDKIVGTNIHELQLHPGWDYSNFVVGLNLQDGKTTWKRGEIFTVLDKLKNQVLPVGCDPLPIVLILDEINRTDLSAMLGELFSLLERDKRGETRRLPSHGEQGIGEISLPADLYLIGTMNDIDQSVESLDFALRRRFLWRAVGFDKESLAEIVMHRWNAEHGNVSKVVSRTTYAELEEEITALGECASNLNAEISKIRGLGTEFEIGHTYFAEITEFLILWLGTLNKKPNSGTYLWTPKNEPRPSLRGLWNLSLRPLLEQYLASVEDRDQEMERLERAFLTRP
;
A
#
# COMPACT_ATOMS: atom_id res chain seq x y z
N MET A 1 19.38 12.17 16.42
CA MET A 1 19.59 12.05 14.96
C MET A 1 18.80 10.87 14.44
N ASP A 2 18.19 11.01 13.25
CA ASP A 2 17.48 9.92 12.57
C ASP A 2 18.46 8.79 12.22
N PRO A 3 18.24 7.54 12.66
CA PRO A 3 19.10 6.42 12.30
C PRO A 3 19.08 6.07 10.80
N TYR A 4 18.11 6.57 10.03
CA TYR A 4 17.94 6.26 8.60
C TYR A 4 18.32 7.42 7.67
N GLY A 5 18.81 8.54 8.21
CA GLY A 5 19.34 9.66 7.43
C GLY A 5 18.33 10.32 6.49
N ASN A 6 17.03 10.25 6.81
CA ASN A 6 15.96 10.86 6.02
C ASN A 6 15.68 12.28 6.55
N PRO A 7 16.06 13.34 5.79
CA PRO A 7 15.94 14.72 6.26
C PRO A 7 14.49 15.14 6.55
N ARG A 8 13.52 14.49 5.90
CA ARG A 8 12.10 14.80 6.05
C ARG A 8 11.59 14.48 7.46
N VAL A 9 12.11 13.43 8.07
CA VAL A 9 11.63 12.89 9.36
C VAL A 9 12.59 13.26 10.50
N GLN A 10 13.75 13.85 10.20
CA GLN A 10 14.69 14.35 11.20
C GLN A 10 14.03 15.21 12.31
N PRO A 11 13.07 16.12 12.02
CA PRO A 11 12.38 16.87 13.07
C PRO A 11 11.64 15.99 14.10
N VAL A 12 11.14 14.82 13.69
CA VAL A 12 10.50 13.84 14.59
C VAL A 12 11.52 13.29 15.59
N TYR A 13 12.71 12.94 15.13
CA TYR A 13 13.76 12.40 16.01
C TYR A 13 14.36 13.45 16.93
N ASP A 14 14.50 14.69 16.45
CA ASP A 14 15.04 15.79 17.27
C ASP A 14 14.07 16.14 18.39
N THR A 15 12.78 16.22 18.08
CA THR A 15 11.74 16.55 19.06
C THR A 15 11.44 15.39 20.03
N THR A 16 11.53 14.13 19.59
CA THR A 16 11.46 12.99 20.53
C THR A 16 12.68 12.87 21.41
N SER A 17 13.88 13.23 20.93
CA SER A 17 15.08 13.34 21.77
C SER A 17 14.90 14.44 22.82
N LEU A 18 14.30 15.56 22.43
CA LEU A 18 13.97 16.66 23.34
C LEU A 18 12.93 16.27 24.39
N TRP A 19 11.86 15.58 23.98
CA TRP A 19 10.84 15.00 24.85
C TRP A 19 11.46 14.02 25.84
N LYS A 20 12.31 13.10 25.37
CA LYS A 20 13.03 12.14 26.21
C LYS A 20 13.77 12.91 27.32
N ALA A 21 14.63 13.86 26.96
CA ALA A 21 15.45 14.62 27.91
C ALA A 21 14.63 15.49 28.88
N ARG A 22 13.73 16.34 28.38
CA ARG A 22 13.01 17.34 29.20
C ARG A 22 11.87 16.75 30.01
N CYS A 23 11.16 15.80 29.41
CA CYS A 23 9.90 15.28 29.95
C CYS A 23 10.14 13.96 30.67
N LEU A 24 10.64 12.94 29.98
CA LEU A 24 10.77 11.59 30.55
C LEU A 24 11.91 11.46 31.58
N PHE A 25 13.10 12.00 31.30
CA PHE A 25 14.20 12.04 32.28
C PHE A 25 14.10 13.25 33.22
N GLY A 26 13.68 14.41 32.69
CA GLY A 26 13.47 15.62 33.47
C GLY A 26 12.15 15.62 34.22
N GLY A 27 11.39 16.69 34.11
CA GLY A 27 10.03 16.81 34.66
C GLY A 27 9.27 17.98 34.06
N ASN A 28 9.87 18.63 33.06
CA ASN A 28 9.34 19.85 32.47
C ASN A 28 8.52 19.51 31.22
N SER A 29 7.64 20.43 30.86
CA SER A 29 6.84 20.37 29.64
C SER A 29 7.70 20.53 28.40
N LEU A 30 7.32 19.80 27.34
CA LEU A 30 7.90 19.93 26.01
C LEU A 30 7.50 21.25 25.34
N LEU A 31 6.22 21.61 25.45
CA LEU A 31 5.59 22.79 24.84
C LEU A 31 5.88 24.07 25.63
N PHE A 32 6.00 23.97 26.95
CA PHE A 32 6.20 25.08 27.89
C PHE A 32 7.37 24.76 28.84
N PRO A 33 8.63 24.98 28.42
CA PRO A 33 9.83 24.50 29.12
C PRO A 33 9.97 24.93 30.59
N ASP A 34 9.29 26.01 30.99
CA ASP A 34 9.29 26.56 32.34
C ASP A 34 8.26 25.90 33.29
N ARG A 35 7.37 25.05 32.76
CA ARG A 35 6.33 24.33 33.54
C ARG A 35 6.79 22.93 33.88
N ALA A 36 6.67 22.53 35.15
CA ALA A 36 6.98 21.18 35.63
C ALA A 36 5.82 20.19 35.36
N ALA A 37 5.30 20.16 34.13
CA ALA A 37 4.08 19.41 33.79
C ALA A 37 4.27 17.88 33.91
N TRP A 38 5.44 17.35 33.54
CA TRP A 38 5.76 15.92 33.58
C TRP A 38 6.19 15.42 34.98
N SER A 39 5.61 15.99 36.02
CA SER A 39 5.81 15.53 37.40
C SER A 39 5.11 14.19 37.64
N LEU A 40 5.59 13.45 38.65
CA LEU A 40 4.95 12.19 39.06
C LEU A 40 3.49 12.41 39.50
N SER A 41 3.19 13.51 40.18
CA SER A 41 1.82 13.81 40.62
C SER A 41 0.86 14.03 39.45
N ASN A 42 1.29 14.77 38.43
CA ASN A 42 0.43 15.07 37.28
C ASN A 42 0.20 13.82 36.42
N LEU A 43 1.23 12.98 36.26
CA LEU A 43 1.09 11.69 35.55
C LEU A 43 0.24 10.70 36.34
N ALA A 44 0.35 10.66 37.67
CA ALA A 44 -0.49 9.83 38.51
C ALA A 44 -1.96 10.28 38.45
N GLU A 45 -2.23 11.58 38.46
CA GLU A 45 -3.60 12.10 38.25
C GLU A 45 -4.11 11.74 36.85
N LEU A 46 -3.31 11.99 35.80
CA LEU A 46 -3.67 11.67 34.42
C LEU A 46 -4.00 10.17 34.24
N ASP A 47 -3.17 9.30 34.82
CA ASP A 47 -3.39 7.85 34.81
C ASP A 47 -4.66 7.46 35.59
N GLN A 48 -4.92 8.12 36.72
CA GLN A 48 -6.13 7.90 37.49
C GLN A 48 -7.40 8.29 36.72
N VAL A 49 -7.44 9.49 36.13
CA VAL A 49 -8.64 10.00 35.43
C VAL A 49 -8.87 9.32 34.09
N PHE A 50 -7.81 9.02 33.34
CA PHE A 50 -7.93 8.42 32.01
C PHE A 50 -8.07 6.90 32.07
N ASN A 51 -7.17 6.28 32.82
CA ASN A 51 -6.84 4.87 32.71
C ASN A 51 -7.57 4.03 33.79
N HIS A 52 -7.86 4.62 34.95
CA HIS A 52 -8.61 3.99 36.05
C HIS A 52 -10.07 4.46 36.16
N GLN A 53 -10.46 5.52 35.44
CA GLN A 53 -11.83 6.02 35.35
C GLN A 53 -12.28 6.22 33.90
N PRO A 54 -12.26 5.16 33.06
CA PRO A 54 -12.57 5.31 31.64
C PRO A 54 -14.04 5.69 31.41
N LEU A 55 -14.27 6.70 30.58
CA LEU A 55 -15.62 7.02 30.09
C LEU A 55 -16.05 6.05 29.00
N VAL A 56 -17.06 5.22 29.31
CA VAL A 56 -17.66 4.25 28.39
C VAL A 56 -19.00 4.80 27.89
N GLY A 57 -19.24 4.74 26.57
CA GLY A 57 -20.48 5.25 25.97
C GLY A 57 -20.30 5.84 24.56
N SER A 58 -21.34 6.51 24.07
CA SER A 58 -21.33 7.25 22.80
C SER A 58 -20.54 8.55 22.94
N GLY A 59 -19.79 8.95 21.90
CA GLY A 59 -18.97 10.18 21.88
C GLY A 59 -17.60 9.93 21.29
N SER A 60 -16.97 10.96 20.72
CA SER A 60 -15.62 10.81 20.16
C SER A 60 -14.58 10.63 21.27
N PHE A 61 -13.43 10.04 20.93
CA PHE A 61 -12.30 9.89 21.85
C PHE A 61 -11.91 11.24 22.50
N VAL A 62 -11.87 12.30 21.71
CA VAL A 62 -11.45 13.64 22.17
C VAL A 62 -12.49 14.24 23.11
N ASP A 63 -13.78 14.04 22.85
CA ASP A 63 -14.84 14.54 23.75
C ASP A 63 -14.73 13.90 25.14
N LYS A 64 -14.49 12.59 25.17
CA LYS A 64 -14.35 11.84 26.42
C LYS A 64 -13.10 12.26 27.19
N LEU A 65 -11.98 12.40 26.51
CA LEU A 65 -10.73 12.83 27.15
C LEU A 65 -10.86 14.25 27.73
N ASP A 66 -11.50 15.17 27.01
CA ASP A 66 -11.75 16.53 27.47
C ASP A 66 -12.68 16.55 28.70
N GLU A 67 -13.71 15.71 28.71
CA GLU A 67 -14.61 15.53 29.86
C GLU A 67 -13.90 14.93 31.07
N GLN A 68 -13.06 13.91 30.88
CA GLN A 68 -12.25 13.32 31.96
C GLN A 68 -11.29 14.34 32.59
N LEU A 69 -10.82 15.30 31.82
CA LEU A 69 -9.88 16.35 32.24
C LEU A 69 -10.55 17.66 32.66
N ALA A 70 -11.89 17.71 32.73
CA ALA A 70 -12.62 18.95 32.99
C ALA A 70 -12.30 19.57 34.37
N ASN A 71 -11.97 18.73 35.36
CA ASN A 71 -11.65 19.17 36.73
C ASN A 71 -10.15 19.06 37.05
N SER A 72 -9.31 18.67 36.09
CA SER A 72 -7.88 18.52 36.28
C SER A 72 -7.15 19.85 36.24
N GLU A 73 -6.03 19.93 36.96
CA GLU A 73 -5.18 21.13 36.95
C GLU A 73 -4.59 21.40 35.55
N SER A 74 -4.18 22.65 35.32
CA SER A 74 -3.67 23.07 34.01
C SER A 74 -2.45 22.25 33.56
N ASP A 75 -1.54 21.88 34.47
CA ASP A 75 -0.36 21.07 34.14
C ASP A 75 -0.73 19.63 33.74
N VAL A 76 -1.80 19.06 34.28
CA VAL A 76 -2.30 17.73 33.89
C VAL A 76 -2.82 17.76 32.45
N ARG A 77 -3.51 18.84 32.07
CA ARG A 77 -3.96 19.06 30.68
C ARG A 77 -2.78 19.24 29.72
N VAL A 78 -1.71 19.93 30.14
CA VAL A 78 -0.45 20.01 29.36
C VAL A 78 0.16 18.63 29.15
N THR A 79 0.27 17.82 30.20
CA THR A 79 0.81 16.46 30.11
C THR A 79 -0.06 15.58 29.18
N ALA A 80 -1.38 15.67 29.28
CA ALA A 80 -2.29 14.97 28.37
C ALA A 80 -2.10 15.42 26.91
N ALA A 81 -1.98 16.73 26.66
CA ALA A 81 -1.72 17.27 25.33
C ALA A 81 -0.37 16.80 24.76
N GLU A 82 0.67 16.66 25.58
CA GLU A 82 1.98 16.18 25.16
C GLU A 82 2.04 14.66 24.94
N VAL A 83 1.24 13.88 25.68
CA VAL A 83 1.01 12.47 25.35
C VAL A 83 0.29 12.34 24.00
N LEU A 84 -0.72 13.19 23.73
CA LEU A 84 -1.37 13.24 22.42
C LEU A 84 -0.41 13.69 21.32
N TRP A 85 0.50 14.61 21.61
CA TRP A 85 1.57 14.97 20.69
C TRP A 85 2.39 13.74 20.31
N LEU A 86 2.82 12.92 21.28
CA LEU A 86 3.58 11.70 21.03
C LEU A 86 2.79 10.68 20.20
N TYR A 87 1.48 10.54 20.47
CA TYR A 87 0.57 9.72 19.67
C TYR A 87 0.46 10.24 18.22
N TYR A 88 0.22 11.53 18.02
CA TYR A 88 0.04 12.13 16.69
C TYR A 88 1.34 12.35 15.91
N LEU A 89 2.49 12.19 16.56
CA LEU A 89 3.79 12.18 15.90
C LEU A 89 3.99 10.94 15.02
N VAL A 90 3.26 9.86 15.28
CA VAL A 90 3.37 8.60 14.54
C VAL A 90 2.73 8.66 13.14
N PRO A 91 1.42 8.99 12.98
CA PRO A 91 0.75 8.89 11.69
C PRO A 91 1.26 9.91 10.67
N HIS A 92 1.44 9.50 9.42
CA HIS A 92 1.69 10.41 8.30
C HIS A 92 0.51 11.36 8.05
N THR A 93 0.78 12.54 7.48
CA THR A 93 -0.25 13.58 7.23
C THR A 93 -1.35 13.13 6.27
N SER A 94 -1.04 12.18 5.38
CA SER A 94 -2.03 11.53 4.52
C SER A 94 -2.97 10.58 5.28
N VAL A 95 -2.63 10.18 6.50
CA VAL A 95 -3.47 9.30 7.35
C VAL A 95 -4.26 10.13 8.35
N VAL A 96 -3.61 11.06 9.03
CA VAL A 96 -4.26 12.04 9.91
C VAL A 96 -3.78 13.42 9.52
N GLY A 97 -4.69 14.23 8.94
CA GLY A 97 -4.37 15.57 8.48
C GLY A 97 -3.84 16.48 9.58
N TRP A 98 -2.89 17.36 9.21
CA TRP A 98 -2.27 18.34 10.11
C TRP A 98 -3.30 19.11 10.96
N SER A 99 -4.33 19.68 10.32
CA SER A 99 -5.36 20.47 11.00
C SER A 99 -6.10 19.66 12.06
N ARG A 100 -6.32 18.37 11.81
CA ARG A 100 -6.97 17.47 12.78
C ARG A 100 -6.05 17.18 13.98
N LYS A 101 -4.77 16.89 13.74
CA LYS A 101 -3.78 16.69 14.81
C LYS A 101 -3.71 17.92 15.71
N ARG A 102 -3.53 19.10 15.10
CA ARG A 102 -3.39 20.38 15.80
C ARG A 102 -4.63 20.72 16.62
N SER A 103 -5.82 20.75 15.98
CA SER A 103 -7.07 21.09 16.67
C SER A 103 -7.41 20.13 17.82
N THR A 104 -7.03 18.85 17.71
CA THR A 104 -7.24 17.88 18.79
C THR A 104 -6.36 18.17 20.00
N ILE A 105 -5.08 18.48 19.78
CA ILE A 105 -4.15 18.79 20.86
C ILE A 105 -4.52 20.14 21.51
N GLU A 106 -4.82 21.16 20.71
CA GLU A 106 -5.24 22.49 21.20
C GLU A 106 -6.51 22.40 22.04
N ARG A 107 -7.47 21.54 21.66
CA ARG A 107 -8.69 21.33 22.46
C ARG A 107 -8.38 20.78 23.84
N ILE A 108 -7.55 19.74 23.95
CA ILE A 108 -7.18 19.17 25.24
C ILE A 108 -6.34 20.15 26.07
N LEU A 109 -5.43 20.86 25.41
CA LEU A 109 -4.61 21.89 26.03
C LEU A 109 -5.47 23.04 26.59
N GLY A 110 -6.55 23.42 25.90
CA GLY A 110 -7.42 24.54 26.25
C GLY A 110 -6.94 25.90 25.72
N GLU A 111 -5.84 25.93 24.98
CA GLU A 111 -5.25 27.10 24.35
C GLU A 111 -4.54 26.72 23.04
N ASN A 112 -4.12 27.73 22.27
CA ASN A 112 -3.42 27.52 21.00
C ASN A 112 -2.03 26.94 21.23
N LEU A 113 -1.60 26.03 20.34
CA LEU A 113 -0.26 25.48 20.41
C LEU A 113 0.80 26.56 20.10
N PRO A 114 1.92 26.60 20.85
CA PRO A 114 3.01 27.51 20.56
C PRO A 114 3.64 27.21 19.19
N GLU A 115 4.21 28.23 18.56
CA GLU A 115 4.99 28.03 17.34
C GLU A 115 6.37 27.45 17.68
N GLY A 116 6.89 26.58 16.82
CA GLY A 116 8.23 26.02 16.95
C GLY A 116 8.37 24.60 16.43
N ASP A 117 9.59 24.07 16.51
CA ASP A 117 9.98 22.79 15.93
C ASP A 117 9.19 21.60 16.48
N VAL A 118 8.84 21.64 17.78
CA VAL A 118 8.01 20.61 18.45
C VAL A 118 6.67 20.44 17.74
N VAL A 119 6.01 21.56 17.42
CA VAL A 119 4.68 21.56 16.82
C VAL A 119 4.79 21.28 15.33
N GLU A 120 5.82 21.78 14.66
CA GLU A 120 6.07 21.51 13.23
C GLU A 120 6.39 20.02 12.96
N ALA A 121 7.02 19.32 13.91
CA ALA A 121 7.33 17.89 13.77
C ALA A 121 6.09 17.00 13.56
N LEU A 122 4.90 17.41 14.05
CA LEU A 122 3.65 16.68 13.82
C LEU A 122 3.25 16.61 12.32
N ARG A 123 3.80 17.49 11.47
CA ARG A 123 3.62 17.41 10.00
C ARG A 123 4.48 16.33 9.34
N ARG A 124 5.42 15.75 10.08
CA ARG A 124 6.47 14.87 9.55
C ARG A 124 6.34 13.42 10.01
N GLY A 125 5.15 13.04 10.51
CA GLY A 125 4.90 11.70 11.01
C GLY A 125 5.29 10.62 10.00
N PRO A 126 6.15 9.65 10.35
CA PRO A 126 6.80 8.81 9.36
C PRO A 126 6.05 7.50 9.07
N TRP A 127 5.02 7.15 9.85
CA TRP A 127 4.37 5.83 9.74
C TRP A 127 2.91 5.88 9.31
N ARG A 128 2.45 4.76 8.72
CA ARG A 128 1.04 4.41 8.60
C ARG A 128 0.74 3.28 9.61
N PRO A 129 0.28 3.60 10.83
CA PRO A 129 0.29 2.65 11.95
C PRO A 129 -0.81 1.57 11.92
N GLY A 130 -1.64 1.56 10.88
CA GLY A 130 -2.73 0.59 10.68
C GLY A 130 -4.07 1.01 11.30
N GLN A 131 -5.13 0.31 10.91
CA GLN A 131 -6.52 0.65 11.29
C GLN A 131 -6.77 0.59 12.80
N ASN A 132 -6.25 -0.44 13.47
CA ASN A 132 -6.43 -0.58 14.92
C ASN A 132 -5.89 0.62 15.70
N TYR A 133 -4.75 1.19 15.26
CA TYR A 133 -4.18 2.37 15.88
C TYR A 133 -5.11 3.58 15.81
N LEU A 134 -5.73 3.80 14.65
CA LEU A 134 -6.61 4.93 14.39
C LEU A 134 -7.97 4.77 15.06
N GLN A 135 -8.48 3.53 15.13
CA GLN A 135 -9.81 3.22 15.67
C GLN A 135 -9.82 3.09 17.19
N ARG A 136 -8.67 2.75 17.82
CA ARG A 136 -8.53 2.56 19.26
C ARG A 136 -7.46 3.48 19.87
N PRO A 137 -7.59 4.82 19.70
CA PRO A 137 -6.67 5.77 20.34
C PRO A 137 -6.67 5.62 21.87
N ASP A 138 -7.77 5.19 22.47
CA ASP A 138 -7.92 4.92 23.90
C ASP A 138 -6.87 3.92 24.41
N LEU A 139 -6.65 2.82 23.68
CA LEU A 139 -5.67 1.80 24.07
C LEU A 139 -4.24 2.32 23.98
N HIS A 140 -3.95 3.09 22.93
CA HIS A 140 -2.60 3.57 22.64
C HIS A 140 -2.18 4.73 23.54
N VAL A 141 -3.07 5.71 23.73
CA VAL A 141 -2.86 6.81 24.66
C VAL A 141 -2.79 6.29 26.10
N GLY A 142 -3.65 5.34 26.47
CA GLY A 142 -3.62 4.71 27.79
C GLY A 142 -2.30 3.98 28.08
N TYR A 143 -1.76 3.26 27.10
CA TYR A 143 -0.44 2.64 27.22
C TYR A 143 0.68 3.69 27.41
N LEU A 144 0.64 4.81 26.67
CA LEU A 144 1.66 5.87 26.80
C LEU A 144 1.62 6.55 28.17
N ILE A 145 0.41 6.79 28.71
CA ILE A 145 0.21 7.34 30.06
C ILE A 145 0.76 6.37 31.11
N ASP A 146 0.38 5.09 31.04
CA ASP A 146 0.84 4.04 31.96
C ASP A 146 2.36 3.90 31.95
N PHE A 147 2.97 3.85 30.76
CA PHE A 147 4.43 3.76 30.64
C PHE A 147 5.11 4.98 31.28
N ALA A 148 4.63 6.20 30.98
CA ALA A 148 5.19 7.43 31.52
C ALA A 148 5.06 7.50 33.05
N HIS A 149 3.90 7.12 33.59
CA HIS A 149 3.64 7.08 35.02
C HIS A 149 4.59 6.09 35.73
N ARG A 150 4.68 4.84 35.25
CA ARG A 150 5.61 3.84 35.80
C ARG A 150 7.07 4.28 35.70
N ALA A 151 7.46 4.89 34.58
CA ALA A 151 8.83 5.36 34.38
C ALA A 151 9.18 6.48 35.38
N LYS A 152 8.23 7.34 35.74
CA LYS A 152 8.42 8.41 36.74
C LYS A 152 8.43 7.95 38.18
N GLN A 153 8.03 6.72 38.47
CA GLN A 153 8.17 6.13 39.80
C GLN A 153 9.60 5.65 40.07
N LEU A 154 10.39 5.45 39.01
CA LEU A 154 11.80 5.07 39.11
C LEU A 154 12.67 6.29 39.43
N ASP A 155 13.79 6.06 40.10
CA ASP A 155 14.84 7.07 40.15
C ASP A 155 15.52 7.24 38.78
N LEU A 156 16.22 8.36 38.61
CA LEU A 156 16.83 8.73 37.34
C LEU A 156 17.87 7.70 36.88
N ASP A 157 18.67 7.20 37.82
CA ASP A 157 19.74 6.23 37.55
C ASP A 157 19.17 4.89 37.06
N GLU A 158 18.06 4.42 37.63
CA GLU A 158 17.37 3.21 37.22
C GLU A 158 16.71 3.37 35.85
N LEU A 159 16.04 4.50 35.60
CA LEU A 159 15.43 4.79 34.31
C LEU A 159 16.48 4.88 33.19
N GLU A 160 17.64 5.50 33.46
CA GLU A 160 18.77 5.54 32.53
C GLU A 160 19.31 4.13 32.23
N LYS A 161 19.47 3.28 33.25
CA LYS A 161 19.91 1.89 33.07
C LYS A 161 18.92 1.06 32.26
N ILE A 162 17.62 1.25 32.47
CA ILE A 162 16.58 0.53 31.71
C ILE A 162 16.58 0.98 30.25
N THR A 163 16.62 2.29 30.00
CA THR A 163 16.56 2.85 28.64
C THR A 163 17.87 2.79 27.86
N ALA A 164 18.98 2.40 28.50
CA ALA A 164 20.23 2.08 27.83
C ALA A 164 20.35 0.61 27.40
N ASP A 165 19.47 -0.26 27.88
CA ASP A 165 19.52 -1.71 27.67
C ASP A 165 18.24 -2.19 26.97
N PRO A 166 18.32 -2.72 25.73
CA PRO A 166 17.14 -3.10 24.99
C PRO A 166 16.36 -4.28 25.62
N GLU A 167 17.01 -5.17 26.37
CA GLU A 167 16.31 -6.27 27.04
C GLU A 167 15.53 -5.77 28.26
N LYS A 168 16.17 -4.92 29.07
CA LYS A 168 15.50 -4.29 30.22
C LYS A 168 14.36 -3.39 29.79
N LEU A 169 14.56 -2.58 28.75
CA LEU A 169 13.52 -1.72 28.21
C LEU A 169 12.34 -2.52 27.67
N THR A 170 12.59 -3.61 26.93
CA THR A 170 11.54 -4.52 26.45
C THR A 170 10.72 -5.06 27.63
N LYS A 171 11.40 -5.60 28.65
CA LYS A 171 10.74 -6.17 29.84
C LYS A 171 9.93 -5.13 30.61
N PHE A 172 10.44 -3.90 30.76
CA PHE A 172 9.75 -2.81 31.44
C PHE A 172 8.55 -2.28 30.64
N ALA A 173 8.66 -2.24 29.31
CA ALA A 173 7.56 -1.84 28.45
C ALA A 173 6.40 -2.84 28.50
N ASP A 174 6.72 -4.14 28.60
CA ASP A 174 5.73 -5.22 28.59
C ASP A 174 5.17 -5.53 29.99
N SER A 175 5.76 -4.98 31.06
CA SER A 175 5.26 -5.13 32.43
C SER A 175 4.08 -4.19 32.71
N THR A 176 2.96 -4.43 32.02
CA THR A 176 1.72 -3.65 32.12
C THR A 176 0.51 -4.52 31.85
N ASP A 177 -0.63 -4.19 32.45
CA ASP A 177 -1.93 -4.80 32.14
C ASP A 177 -2.60 -4.17 30.91
N ARG A 178 -1.97 -3.15 30.31
CA ARG A 178 -2.49 -2.46 29.12
C ARG A 178 -2.22 -3.25 27.85
N SER A 179 -3.06 -3.03 26.84
CA SER A 179 -2.89 -3.66 25.53
C SER A 179 -1.58 -3.19 24.87
N LEU A 180 -0.69 -4.15 24.62
CA LEU A 180 0.50 -3.90 23.81
C LEU A 180 0.10 -3.73 22.34
N GLY A 181 0.70 -2.76 21.65
CA GLY A 181 0.35 -2.46 20.27
C GLY A 181 1.33 -1.50 19.61
N ALA A 182 0.88 -0.84 18.54
CA ALA A 182 1.76 0.03 17.76
C ALA A 182 2.38 1.18 18.57
N ALA A 183 1.66 1.75 19.55
CA ALA A 183 2.23 2.75 20.46
C ALA A 183 3.45 2.24 21.23
N ARG A 184 3.40 1.01 21.74
CA ARG A 184 4.53 0.36 22.42
C ARG A 184 5.73 0.21 21.49
N ASN A 185 5.50 -0.29 20.28
CA ASN A 185 6.56 -0.46 19.29
C ASN A 185 7.23 0.87 18.90
N MET A 186 6.44 1.94 18.76
CA MET A 186 6.94 3.26 18.39
C MET A 186 7.65 3.95 19.53
N LEU A 187 7.15 3.83 20.76
CA LEU A 187 7.82 4.34 21.93
C LEU A 187 9.23 3.74 22.07
N LEU A 188 9.39 2.42 21.90
CA LEU A 188 10.70 1.80 22.02
C LEU A 188 11.65 2.24 20.90
N HIS A 189 11.14 2.42 19.69
CA HIS A 189 11.91 2.99 18.59
C HIS A 189 12.33 4.43 18.87
N PHE A 190 11.48 5.29 19.45
CA PHE A 190 11.88 6.64 19.83
C PHE A 190 12.90 6.67 20.97
N LEU A 191 12.82 5.72 21.91
CA LEU A 191 13.75 5.65 23.04
C LEU A 191 15.14 5.14 22.65
N ILE A 192 15.20 4.09 21.81
CA ILE A 192 16.43 3.49 21.31
C ILE A 192 16.27 3.17 19.81
N PRO A 193 16.32 4.18 18.92
CA PRO A 193 16.10 4.00 17.48
C PRO A 193 17.13 3.08 16.82
N THR A 194 18.27 2.88 17.50
CA THR A 194 19.34 2.00 17.08
C THR A 194 19.09 0.51 17.36
N GLU A 195 18.21 0.18 18.30
CA GLU A 195 17.96 -1.22 18.71
C GLU A 195 16.56 -1.71 18.35
N TYR A 196 15.60 -0.81 18.09
CA TYR A 196 14.25 -1.18 17.68
C TYR A 196 13.98 -0.73 16.24
N VAL A 197 13.31 -1.58 15.48
CA VAL A 197 12.98 -1.31 14.09
C VAL A 197 11.90 -0.23 13.96
N SER A 198 11.98 0.58 12.90
CA SER A 198 10.98 1.57 12.51
C SER A 198 9.71 0.92 11.91
N VAL A 199 9.08 0.02 12.67
CA VAL A 199 7.89 -0.75 12.26
C VAL A 199 6.86 -0.72 13.39
N ALA A 200 5.83 0.12 13.22
CA ALA A 200 4.77 0.30 14.20
C ALA A 200 3.86 -0.94 14.31
N ALA A 201 3.37 -1.42 13.16
CA ALA A 201 2.27 -2.37 13.10
C ALA A 201 2.70 -3.79 13.49
N GLY A 202 1.94 -4.43 14.39
CA GLY A 202 2.28 -5.77 14.90
C GLY A 202 2.18 -6.89 13.86
N ASN A 203 1.28 -6.76 12.88
CA ASN A 203 1.20 -7.67 11.73
C ASN A 203 2.48 -7.63 10.89
N HIS A 204 2.97 -6.44 10.54
CA HIS A 204 4.20 -6.27 9.76
C HIS A 204 5.41 -6.85 10.48
N ARG A 205 5.50 -6.65 11.80
CA ARG A 205 6.57 -7.25 12.62
C ARG A 205 6.56 -8.78 12.56
N ARG A 206 5.38 -9.42 12.67
CA ARG A 206 5.25 -10.87 12.49
C ARG A 206 5.61 -11.32 11.08
N GLN A 207 5.22 -10.55 10.07
CA GLN A 207 5.52 -10.82 8.66
C GLN A 207 7.03 -10.78 8.41
N LEU A 208 7.72 -9.77 8.94
CA LEU A 208 9.17 -9.64 8.90
C LEU A 208 9.87 -10.84 9.55
N ILE A 209 9.48 -11.19 10.77
CA ILE A 209 10.03 -12.36 11.49
C ILE A 209 9.83 -13.63 10.66
N SER A 210 8.64 -13.84 10.11
CA SER A 210 8.35 -15.04 9.31
C SER A 210 9.17 -15.09 8.00
N THR A 211 9.32 -13.93 7.34
CA THR A 211 10.03 -13.78 6.06
C THR A 211 11.51 -14.04 6.24
N PHE A 212 12.08 -13.56 7.34
CA PHE A 212 13.51 -13.66 7.65
C PHE A 212 13.79 -14.69 8.74
N SER A 213 12.96 -15.73 8.83
CA SER A 213 13.03 -16.76 9.87
C SER A 213 14.36 -17.52 9.86
N GLU A 214 15.05 -17.60 8.72
CA GLU A 214 16.40 -18.16 8.60
C GLU A 214 17.46 -17.41 9.45
N PHE A 215 17.23 -16.13 9.75
CA PHE A 215 18.10 -15.33 10.63
C PHE A 215 17.73 -15.44 12.11
N VAL A 216 16.69 -16.20 12.43
CA VAL A 216 16.14 -16.35 13.78
C VAL A 216 16.29 -17.82 14.19
N ALA A 217 17.41 -18.15 14.83
CA ALA A 217 17.70 -19.51 15.28
C ALA A 217 16.77 -20.00 16.41
N ASP A 218 16.22 -19.08 17.22
CA ASP A 218 15.32 -19.39 18.33
C ASP A 218 13.93 -18.76 18.12
N GLN A 219 12.98 -19.59 17.69
CA GLN A 219 11.59 -19.20 17.46
C GLN A 219 10.83 -18.89 18.77
N GLY A 220 11.36 -19.27 19.93
CA GLY A 220 10.77 -18.97 21.25
C GLY A 220 11.18 -17.61 21.83
N ALA A 221 12.17 -16.94 21.22
CA ALA A 221 12.66 -15.63 21.67
C ALA A 221 11.60 -14.51 21.51
N HIS A 222 11.77 -13.43 22.27
CA HIS A 222 10.84 -12.29 22.19
C HIS A 222 10.87 -11.64 20.79
N PRO A 223 9.74 -11.19 20.21
CA PRO A 223 9.71 -10.59 18.87
C PRO A 223 10.68 -9.42 18.64
N ASP A 224 10.95 -8.59 19.66
CA ASP A 224 11.97 -7.54 19.57
C ASP A 224 13.38 -8.11 19.38
N GLU A 225 13.71 -9.19 20.10
CA GLU A 225 15.00 -9.86 20.00
C GLU A 225 15.17 -10.53 18.62
N GLN A 226 14.12 -11.20 18.14
CA GLN A 226 14.11 -11.80 16.81
C GLN A 226 14.35 -10.73 15.73
N LEU A 227 13.66 -9.58 15.81
CA LEU A 227 13.86 -8.49 14.86
C LEU A 227 15.24 -7.85 14.95
N ARG A 228 15.82 -7.70 16.15
CA ARG A 228 17.22 -7.28 16.31
C ARG A 228 18.19 -8.23 15.61
N LYS A 229 17.99 -9.54 15.76
CA LYS A 229 18.79 -10.56 15.06
C LYS A 229 18.63 -10.46 13.55
N VAL A 230 17.40 -10.29 13.04
CA VAL A 230 17.14 -10.08 11.61
C VAL A 230 17.91 -8.86 11.09
N VAL A 231 17.81 -7.71 11.77
CA VAL A 231 18.52 -6.49 11.37
C VAL A 231 20.03 -6.72 11.35
N ARG A 232 20.63 -7.25 12.42
CA ARG A 232 22.07 -7.51 12.48
C ARG A 232 22.54 -8.42 11.35
N ASN A 233 21.84 -9.52 11.09
CA ASN A 233 22.19 -10.44 10.02
C ASN A 233 22.07 -9.81 8.62
N LEU A 234 21.06 -8.97 8.40
CA LEU A 234 20.92 -8.23 7.14
C LEU A 234 22.05 -7.20 6.98
N GLU A 235 22.40 -6.46 8.03
CA GLU A 235 23.50 -5.49 8.04
C GLU A 235 24.86 -6.16 7.80
N GLU A 236 25.15 -7.28 8.46
CA GLU A 236 26.37 -8.09 8.24
C GLU A 236 26.50 -8.59 6.80
N LYS A 237 25.37 -8.83 6.13
CA LYS A 237 25.32 -9.24 4.73
C LYS A 237 25.33 -8.06 3.75
N GLY A 238 25.48 -6.82 4.24
CA GLY A 238 25.52 -5.61 3.43
C GLY A 238 24.16 -5.17 2.88
N ILE A 239 23.05 -5.70 3.43
CA ILE A 239 21.69 -5.36 3.02
C ILE A 239 21.23 -4.17 3.86
N ILE A 240 21.70 -2.98 3.45
CA ILE A 240 21.52 -1.71 4.16
C ILE A 240 20.88 -0.68 3.26
N GLY A 241 20.11 0.22 3.86
CA GLY A 241 19.62 1.43 3.21
C GLY A 241 20.69 2.52 3.11
N PRO A 242 20.34 3.69 2.54
CA PRO A 242 21.28 4.77 2.23
C PRO A 242 22.11 5.28 3.42
N ALA A 243 21.57 5.20 4.64
CA ALA A 243 22.25 5.63 5.86
C ALA A 243 23.04 4.51 6.57
N GLY A 244 23.27 3.36 5.92
CA GLY A 244 24.04 2.26 6.49
C GLY A 244 23.27 1.40 7.49
N ARG A 245 21.93 1.46 7.46
CA ARG A 245 21.03 0.66 8.31
C ARG A 245 19.91 0.01 7.51
N VAL A 246 19.41 -1.11 8.02
CA VAL A 246 18.25 -1.81 7.42
C VAL A 246 16.99 -0.96 7.50
N GLU A 247 16.43 -0.62 6.34
CA GLU A 247 15.15 0.08 6.21
C GLU A 247 14.12 -0.81 5.53
N PHE A 248 13.23 -1.42 6.32
CA PHE A 248 12.29 -2.42 5.81
C PHE A 248 11.27 -1.86 4.81
N TYR A 249 10.84 -0.60 4.95
CA TYR A 249 9.89 0.02 4.01
C TYR A 249 10.55 0.57 2.75
N SER A 250 11.84 0.34 2.53
CA SER A 250 12.56 0.76 1.34
C SER A 250 12.87 -0.43 0.43
N PRO A 251 12.86 -0.24 -0.90
CA PRO A 251 13.43 -1.22 -1.82
C PRO A 251 14.91 -1.50 -1.48
N PRO A 252 15.39 -2.74 -1.65
CA PRO A 252 14.64 -3.89 -2.15
C PRO A 252 13.81 -4.62 -1.07
N LEU A 253 13.96 -4.30 0.22
CA LEU A 253 13.34 -5.03 1.33
C LEU A 253 11.81 -4.94 1.33
N LEU A 254 11.22 -3.79 0.99
CA LEU A 254 9.76 -3.64 0.97
C LEU A 254 9.10 -4.72 0.09
N ALA A 255 9.59 -4.89 -1.13
CA ALA A 255 9.07 -5.90 -2.07
C ALA A 255 9.28 -7.34 -1.60
N VAL A 256 10.22 -7.55 -0.66
CA VAL A 256 10.63 -8.87 -0.15
C VAL A 256 9.67 -9.36 0.93
N TRP A 257 9.33 -8.53 1.92
CA TRP A 257 8.44 -8.94 3.02
C TRP A 257 7.00 -8.43 2.86
N ARG A 258 6.77 -7.40 2.02
CA ARG A 258 5.45 -6.81 1.72
C ARG A 258 5.26 -6.66 0.19
N PRO A 259 5.06 -7.78 -0.52
CA PRO A 259 4.91 -7.79 -1.98
C PRO A 259 3.62 -7.12 -2.52
N THR A 260 2.64 -6.86 -1.66
CA THR A 260 1.38 -6.17 -1.99
C THR A 260 1.10 -5.13 -0.92
N ASP A 261 0.65 -3.94 -1.31
CA ASP A 261 0.43 -2.83 -0.38
C ASP A 261 -0.81 -2.99 0.54
N ASP A 262 -1.61 -4.03 0.32
CA ASP A 262 -2.82 -4.31 1.11
C ASP A 262 -2.63 -5.36 2.22
N ASP A 263 -3.12 -5.02 3.41
CA ASP A 263 -3.05 -5.83 4.65
C ASP A 263 -4.03 -7.01 4.69
N ASN A 264 -4.87 -7.20 3.66
CA ASN A 264 -5.74 -8.37 3.52
C ASN A 264 -4.96 -9.56 2.97
N VAL A 265 -5.54 -10.77 2.93
CA VAL A 265 -4.97 -11.94 2.24
C VAL A 265 -4.80 -11.57 0.76
N GLY A 266 -3.68 -10.92 0.47
CA GLY A 266 -3.43 -10.18 -0.76
C GLY A 266 -3.46 -11.13 -1.93
N GLU A 267 -3.83 -10.63 -3.10
CA GLU A 267 -4.04 -11.38 -4.33
C GLU A 267 -2.91 -12.38 -4.62
N LEU A 268 -1.69 -12.08 -4.18
CA LEU A 268 -0.55 -12.98 -4.18
C LEU A 268 -0.78 -14.31 -3.43
N GLU A 269 -1.27 -14.30 -2.19
CA GLU A 269 -1.55 -15.55 -1.46
C GLU A 269 -2.69 -16.34 -2.12
N ALA A 270 -3.69 -15.62 -2.63
CA ALA A 270 -4.78 -16.25 -3.35
C ALA A 270 -4.28 -16.91 -4.65
N LEU A 271 -3.36 -16.27 -5.37
CA LEU A 271 -2.67 -16.82 -6.52
C LEU A 271 -1.76 -18.00 -6.15
N ARG A 272 -1.00 -17.93 -5.04
CA ARG A 272 -0.20 -19.05 -4.53
C ARG A 272 -1.04 -20.27 -4.21
N TRP A 273 -2.22 -20.04 -3.62
CA TRP A 273 -3.13 -21.11 -3.25
C TRP A 273 -3.87 -21.72 -4.44
N LYS A 274 -4.41 -20.91 -5.36
CA LYS A 274 -5.25 -21.37 -6.49
C LYS A 274 -4.47 -21.63 -7.78
N LYS A 275 -3.27 -21.06 -7.93
CA LYS A 275 -2.42 -21.03 -9.13
C LYS A 275 -2.98 -20.24 -10.32
N ASN A 276 -4.27 -19.92 -10.31
CA ASN A 276 -4.93 -19.10 -11.33
C ASN A 276 -5.76 -18.00 -10.66
N LEU A 277 -5.55 -16.76 -11.09
CA LEU A 277 -6.26 -15.56 -10.62
C LEU A 277 -6.85 -14.84 -11.83
N CYS A 278 -8.07 -14.32 -11.73
CA CYS A 278 -8.66 -13.42 -12.72
C CYS A 278 -8.98 -12.09 -12.04
N LEU A 279 -8.36 -11.02 -12.53
CA LEU A 279 -8.68 -9.65 -12.18
C LEU A 279 -9.76 -9.15 -13.15
N TYR A 280 -10.93 -8.83 -12.64
CA TYR A 280 -12.04 -8.33 -13.45
C TYR A 280 -12.54 -6.99 -12.93
N GLY A 281 -13.19 -6.23 -13.79
CA GLY A 281 -13.69 -4.92 -13.43
C GLY A 281 -13.79 -3.97 -14.61
N PRO A 282 -14.16 -2.71 -14.36
CA PRO A 282 -14.28 -1.69 -15.38
C PRO A 282 -12.95 -1.40 -16.11
N PRO A 283 -13.00 -0.88 -17.35
CA PRO A 283 -11.79 -0.49 -18.08
C PRO A 283 -11.05 0.63 -17.35
N GLY A 284 -9.73 0.63 -17.45
CA GLY A 284 -8.90 1.70 -16.87
C GLY A 284 -8.70 1.62 -15.34
N THR A 285 -9.13 0.56 -14.67
CA THR A 285 -8.91 0.38 -13.21
C THR A 285 -7.50 -0.15 -12.87
N GLY A 286 -6.64 -0.38 -13.87
CA GLY A 286 -5.25 -0.79 -13.65
C GLY A 286 -5.02 -2.30 -13.56
N LYS A 287 -6.00 -3.15 -13.93
CA LYS A 287 -5.91 -4.61 -13.85
C LYS A 287 -4.62 -5.20 -14.44
N SER A 288 -4.22 -4.81 -15.65
CA SER A 288 -3.01 -5.34 -16.30
C SER A 288 -1.73 -4.90 -15.57
N TYR A 289 -1.71 -3.69 -15.02
CA TYR A 289 -0.62 -3.23 -14.15
C TYR A 289 -0.56 -4.04 -12.85
N THR A 290 -1.71 -4.22 -12.19
CA THR A 290 -1.82 -5.04 -10.97
C THR A 290 -1.40 -6.49 -11.23
N ALA A 291 -1.82 -7.10 -12.34
CA ALA A 291 -1.43 -8.45 -12.75
C ALA A 291 0.10 -8.58 -12.84
N LYS A 292 0.76 -7.62 -13.48
CA LYS A 292 2.23 -7.59 -13.58
C LYS A 292 2.89 -7.43 -12.21
N LYS A 293 2.36 -6.55 -11.36
CA LYS A 293 2.89 -6.36 -10.00
C LYS A 293 2.77 -7.62 -9.14
N ILE A 294 1.63 -8.30 -9.18
CA ILE A 294 1.46 -9.59 -8.51
C ILE A 294 2.46 -10.62 -9.03
N ALA A 295 2.67 -10.67 -10.35
CA ALA A 295 3.62 -11.60 -10.98
C ALA A 295 5.07 -11.33 -10.56
N GLU A 296 5.52 -10.08 -10.63
CA GLU A 296 6.84 -9.63 -10.18
C GLU A 296 7.07 -10.04 -8.71
N SER A 297 6.09 -9.73 -7.87
CA SER A 297 6.09 -10.04 -6.44
C SER A 297 6.14 -11.53 -6.14
N LEU A 298 5.40 -12.35 -6.90
CA LEU A 298 5.42 -13.81 -6.75
C LEU A 298 6.81 -14.37 -7.02
N ILE A 299 7.42 -13.99 -8.14
CA ILE A 299 8.73 -14.51 -8.55
C ILE A 299 9.80 -14.10 -7.55
N ARG A 300 9.81 -12.83 -7.12
CA ARG A 300 10.77 -12.34 -6.12
C ARG A 300 10.62 -13.03 -4.77
N ARG A 301 9.39 -13.26 -4.34
CA ARG A 301 9.12 -13.95 -3.08
C ARG A 301 9.56 -15.41 -3.13
N GLU A 302 9.27 -16.13 -4.22
CA GLU A 302 9.72 -17.52 -4.36
C GLU A 302 11.25 -17.59 -4.50
N ALA A 303 11.90 -16.59 -5.12
CA ALA A 303 13.36 -16.47 -5.11
C ALA A 303 13.92 -16.33 -3.70
N LEU A 304 13.33 -15.46 -2.88
CA LEU A 304 13.72 -15.30 -1.50
C LEU A 304 13.54 -16.59 -0.70
N VAL A 305 12.35 -17.18 -0.76
CA VAL A 305 12.00 -18.35 0.07
C VAL A 305 12.82 -19.57 -0.33
N ARG A 306 13.05 -19.80 -1.63
CA ARG A 306 13.79 -20.97 -2.12
C ARG A 306 15.30 -20.80 -2.05
N TRP A 307 15.83 -19.59 -2.29
CA TRP A 307 17.28 -19.38 -2.36
C TRP A 307 17.88 -18.81 -1.07
N GLY A 308 17.05 -18.30 -0.17
CA GLY A 308 17.47 -17.55 1.01
C GLY A 308 17.84 -16.10 0.69
N ALA A 309 17.76 -15.23 1.69
CA ALA A 309 18.01 -13.79 1.52
C ALA A 309 19.42 -13.49 1.05
N HIS A 310 20.44 -14.20 1.57
CA HIS A 310 21.82 -13.98 1.13
C HIS A 310 21.98 -14.16 -0.38
N THR A 311 21.55 -15.31 -0.91
CA THR A 311 21.63 -15.63 -2.33
C THR A 311 20.79 -14.66 -3.17
N TYR A 312 19.58 -14.32 -2.70
CA TYR A 312 18.71 -13.34 -3.36
C TYR A 312 19.41 -11.98 -3.54
N PHE A 313 19.94 -11.40 -2.46
CA PHE A 313 20.55 -10.06 -2.52
C PHE A 313 21.90 -10.06 -3.24
N SER A 314 22.70 -11.13 -3.10
CA SER A 314 23.96 -11.28 -3.85
C SER A 314 23.75 -11.49 -5.36
N ASN A 315 22.53 -11.82 -5.79
CA ASN A 315 22.18 -12.06 -7.19
C ASN A 315 21.05 -11.14 -7.69
N ALA A 316 20.91 -9.94 -7.13
CA ALA A 316 19.79 -9.04 -7.43
C ALA A 316 19.57 -8.80 -8.94
N THR A 317 20.63 -8.55 -9.71
CA THR A 317 20.54 -8.38 -11.18
C THR A 317 20.08 -9.64 -11.90
N THR A 318 20.46 -10.83 -11.42
CA THR A 318 19.98 -12.10 -11.97
C THR A 318 18.52 -12.32 -11.65
N VAL A 319 18.08 -12.00 -10.43
CA VAL A 319 16.66 -12.00 -10.03
C VAL A 319 15.86 -11.08 -10.94
N ASP A 320 16.32 -9.85 -11.17
CA ASP A 320 15.62 -8.89 -12.04
C ASP A 320 15.48 -9.41 -13.48
N LYS A 321 16.52 -10.05 -14.01
CA LYS A 321 16.46 -10.71 -15.33
C LYS A 321 15.43 -11.83 -15.33
N ILE A 322 15.43 -12.69 -14.31
CA ILE A 322 14.49 -13.81 -14.22
C ILE A 322 13.05 -13.30 -14.09
N VAL A 323 12.80 -12.27 -13.27
CA VAL A 323 11.49 -11.61 -13.17
C VAL A 323 11.04 -11.13 -14.55
N GLY A 324 11.91 -10.48 -15.32
CA GLY A 324 11.59 -10.03 -16.68
C GLY A 324 11.31 -11.17 -17.66
N THR A 325 12.03 -12.30 -17.58
CA THR A 325 11.86 -13.44 -18.50
C THR A 325 10.71 -14.36 -18.12
N ASN A 326 10.40 -14.46 -16.83
CA ASN A 326 9.41 -15.36 -16.27
C ASN A 326 8.00 -14.75 -16.19
N ILE A 327 7.83 -13.51 -16.64
CA ILE A 327 6.52 -12.94 -16.89
C ILE A 327 6.29 -13.02 -18.40
N HIS A 328 5.28 -13.79 -18.81
CA HIS A 328 4.89 -13.91 -20.20
C HIS A 328 3.48 -13.36 -20.37
N GLU A 329 3.36 -12.28 -21.14
CA GLU A 329 2.11 -11.56 -21.34
C GLU A 329 1.56 -11.89 -22.74
N LEU A 330 0.30 -12.30 -22.81
CA LEU A 330 -0.44 -12.54 -24.05
C LEU A 330 -1.75 -11.78 -24.00
N GLN A 331 -1.98 -10.90 -24.97
CA GLN A 331 -3.27 -10.27 -25.17
C GLN A 331 -4.15 -11.15 -26.04
N LEU A 332 -5.28 -11.58 -25.51
CA LEU A 332 -6.23 -12.44 -26.21
C LEU A 332 -7.15 -11.63 -27.12
N HIS A 333 -7.52 -12.27 -28.23
CA HIS A 333 -8.35 -11.74 -29.28
C HIS A 333 -9.06 -12.90 -29.98
N PRO A 334 -10.14 -12.67 -30.74
CA PRO A 334 -10.94 -13.75 -31.34
C PRO A 334 -10.17 -14.72 -32.25
N GLY A 335 -9.00 -14.32 -32.77
CA GLY A 335 -8.12 -15.22 -33.54
C GLY A 335 -7.28 -16.21 -32.72
N TRP A 336 -7.30 -16.18 -31.39
CA TRP A 336 -6.62 -17.18 -30.55
C TRP A 336 -7.44 -18.47 -30.51
N ASP A 337 -6.81 -19.60 -30.80
CA ASP A 337 -7.44 -20.91 -30.87
C ASP A 337 -6.52 -22.01 -30.35
N TYR A 338 -7.00 -23.25 -30.34
CA TYR A 338 -6.22 -24.40 -29.88
C TYR A 338 -4.93 -24.61 -30.70
N SER A 339 -4.97 -24.33 -32.00
CA SER A 339 -3.89 -24.60 -32.95
C SER A 339 -2.68 -23.69 -32.74
N ASN A 340 -2.92 -22.44 -32.33
CA ASN A 340 -1.88 -21.46 -32.05
C ASN A 340 -1.45 -21.45 -30.57
N PHE A 341 -2.31 -21.85 -29.65
CA PHE A 341 -1.96 -21.88 -28.22
C PHE A 341 -1.35 -23.21 -27.75
N VAL A 342 -1.91 -24.35 -28.16
CA VAL A 342 -1.45 -25.69 -27.72
C VAL A 342 -0.65 -26.37 -28.81
N VAL A 343 -1.34 -26.87 -29.85
CA VAL A 343 -0.70 -27.58 -30.96
C VAL A 343 -1.60 -27.55 -32.20
N GLY A 344 -1.01 -27.27 -33.36
CA GLY A 344 -1.74 -27.14 -34.61
C GLY A 344 -1.01 -27.75 -35.79
N LEU A 345 -1.75 -28.10 -36.84
CA LEU A 345 -1.17 -28.48 -38.13
C LEU A 345 -0.77 -27.22 -38.90
N ASN A 346 0.42 -27.24 -39.50
CA ASN A 346 0.94 -26.17 -40.33
C ASN A 346 1.45 -26.77 -41.66
N LEU A 347 1.34 -26.02 -42.75
CA LEU A 347 1.87 -26.43 -44.05
C LEU A 347 3.27 -25.84 -44.23
N GLN A 348 4.29 -26.70 -44.20
CA GLN A 348 5.68 -26.32 -44.48
C GLN A 348 6.21 -27.16 -45.65
N ASP A 349 6.75 -26.50 -46.68
CA ASP A 349 7.30 -27.14 -47.88
C ASP A 349 6.36 -28.16 -48.55
N GLY A 350 5.05 -27.85 -48.58
CA GLY A 350 4.02 -28.72 -49.16
C GLY A 350 3.69 -29.95 -48.32
N LYS A 351 4.21 -30.08 -47.10
CA LYS A 351 3.90 -31.15 -46.14
C LYS A 351 3.20 -30.57 -44.92
N THR A 352 2.21 -31.30 -44.43
CA THR A 352 1.54 -30.94 -43.18
C THR A 352 2.40 -31.43 -42.02
N THR A 353 2.75 -30.52 -41.11
CA THR A 353 3.58 -30.77 -39.93
C THR A 353 2.89 -30.25 -38.67
N TRP A 354 3.17 -30.87 -37.53
CA TRP A 354 2.68 -30.39 -36.25
C TRP A 354 3.57 -29.25 -35.73
N LYS A 355 2.94 -28.19 -35.24
CA LYS A 355 3.62 -27.03 -34.68
C LYS A 355 3.23 -26.88 -33.21
N ARG A 356 4.23 -26.70 -32.35
CA ARG A 356 4.06 -26.31 -30.94
C ARG A 356 3.44 -24.90 -30.88
N GLY A 357 2.37 -24.75 -30.10
CA GLY A 357 1.76 -23.45 -29.80
C GLY A 357 2.47 -22.71 -28.67
N GLU A 358 1.95 -21.54 -28.31
CA GLU A 358 2.59 -20.60 -27.38
C GLU A 358 2.84 -21.16 -25.98
N ILE A 359 1.98 -22.05 -25.48
CA ILE A 359 2.17 -22.65 -24.15
C ILE A 359 3.53 -23.34 -24.01
N PHE A 360 4.03 -23.92 -25.09
CA PHE A 360 5.31 -24.59 -25.09
C PHE A 360 6.50 -23.62 -24.96
N THR A 361 6.38 -22.40 -25.50
CA THR A 361 7.37 -21.33 -25.28
C THR A 361 7.48 -21.01 -23.79
N VAL A 362 6.34 -20.91 -23.09
CA VAL A 362 6.29 -20.67 -21.64
C VAL A 362 6.94 -21.82 -20.87
N LEU A 363 6.58 -23.07 -21.20
CA LEU A 363 7.13 -24.24 -20.52
C LEU A 363 8.64 -24.39 -20.75
N ASP A 364 9.14 -24.07 -21.95
CA ASP A 364 10.56 -24.14 -22.26
C ASP A 364 11.35 -23.05 -21.53
N LYS A 365 10.80 -21.85 -21.36
CA LYS A 365 11.41 -20.80 -20.52
C LYS A 365 11.60 -21.26 -19.08
N LEU A 366 10.60 -21.94 -18.50
CA LEU A 366 10.70 -22.48 -17.15
C LEU A 366 11.76 -23.58 -17.04
N LYS A 367 11.85 -24.48 -18.03
CA LYS A 367 12.84 -25.57 -18.04
C LYS A 367 14.27 -25.08 -18.24
N ASN A 368 14.45 -24.03 -19.03
CA ASN A 368 15.76 -23.53 -19.45
C ASN A 368 16.19 -22.26 -18.71
N GLN A 369 15.68 -22.04 -17.49
CA GLN A 369 16.08 -20.88 -16.69
C GLN A 369 17.59 -20.89 -16.40
N VAL A 370 18.21 -19.72 -16.55
CA VAL A 370 19.62 -19.51 -16.15
C VAL A 370 19.62 -19.06 -14.69
N LEU A 371 20.14 -19.92 -13.81
CA LEU A 371 20.07 -19.76 -12.36
C LEU A 371 21.48 -19.67 -11.75
N PRO A 372 21.63 -19.00 -10.59
CA PRO A 372 22.85 -19.15 -9.79
C PRO A 372 23.08 -20.61 -9.40
N VAL A 373 24.34 -20.97 -9.16
CA VAL A 373 24.73 -22.36 -8.83
C VAL A 373 24.01 -22.82 -7.56
N GLY A 374 23.38 -24.00 -7.61
CA GLY A 374 22.69 -24.59 -6.46
C GLY A 374 21.31 -24.00 -6.16
N CYS A 375 20.76 -23.14 -7.02
CA CYS A 375 19.44 -22.54 -6.85
C CYS A 375 18.34 -23.32 -7.58
N ASP A 376 17.18 -23.46 -6.94
CA ASP A 376 16.00 -24.05 -7.55
C ASP A 376 15.37 -23.12 -8.60
N PRO A 377 14.70 -23.65 -9.64
CA PRO A 377 13.94 -22.84 -10.59
C PRO A 377 12.86 -21.99 -9.92
N LEU A 378 12.64 -20.81 -10.49
CA LEU A 378 11.59 -19.89 -10.04
C LEU A 378 10.31 -20.09 -10.84
N PRO A 379 9.15 -19.72 -10.27
CA PRO A 379 7.89 -19.81 -10.99
C PRO A 379 7.89 -18.96 -12.26
N ILE A 380 7.03 -19.35 -13.20
CA ILE A 380 6.70 -18.58 -14.39
C ILE A 380 5.23 -18.17 -14.34
N VAL A 381 4.94 -16.94 -14.72
CA VAL A 381 3.59 -16.37 -14.72
C VAL A 381 3.17 -16.09 -16.15
N LEU A 382 2.07 -16.69 -16.57
CA LEU A 382 1.38 -16.42 -17.82
C LEU A 382 0.24 -15.44 -17.56
N ILE A 383 0.41 -14.20 -18.01
CA ILE A 383 -0.64 -13.19 -17.98
C ILE A 383 -1.45 -13.30 -19.27
N LEU A 384 -2.73 -13.58 -19.16
CA LEU A 384 -3.69 -13.62 -20.25
C LEU A 384 -4.55 -12.36 -20.15
N ASP A 385 -4.26 -11.36 -20.97
CA ASP A 385 -4.99 -10.10 -20.97
C ASP A 385 -6.25 -10.25 -21.85
N GLU A 386 -7.39 -9.69 -21.42
CA GLU A 386 -8.68 -9.77 -22.13
C GLU A 386 -9.20 -11.20 -22.34
N ILE A 387 -9.24 -12.01 -21.27
CA ILE A 387 -9.58 -13.46 -21.34
C ILE A 387 -10.99 -13.77 -21.85
N ASN A 388 -11.86 -12.78 -21.87
CA ASN A 388 -13.25 -12.87 -22.31
C ASN A 388 -13.43 -12.66 -23.82
N ARG A 389 -12.36 -12.34 -24.56
CA ARG A 389 -12.39 -12.10 -26.02
C ARG A 389 -12.16 -13.36 -26.88
N THR A 390 -11.99 -14.52 -26.26
CA THR A 390 -11.87 -15.82 -26.94
C THR A 390 -12.50 -16.92 -26.09
N ASP A 391 -12.91 -18.04 -26.72
CA ASP A 391 -13.29 -19.25 -26.00
C ASP A 391 -12.07 -19.85 -25.31
N LEU A 392 -11.83 -19.45 -24.05
CA LEU A 392 -10.70 -19.94 -23.28
C LEU A 392 -10.76 -21.46 -23.06
N SER A 393 -11.96 -22.07 -23.04
CA SER A 393 -12.10 -23.51 -22.88
C SER A 393 -11.67 -24.25 -24.15
N ALA A 394 -12.11 -23.79 -25.31
CA ALA A 394 -11.71 -24.35 -26.60
C ALA A 394 -10.22 -24.12 -26.89
N MET A 395 -9.70 -22.92 -26.61
CA MET A 395 -8.28 -22.58 -26.79
C MET A 395 -7.36 -23.48 -25.96
N LEU A 396 -7.75 -23.81 -24.72
CA LEU A 396 -6.93 -24.63 -23.82
C LEU A 396 -7.07 -26.14 -24.07
N GLY A 397 -8.20 -26.60 -24.59
CA GLY A 397 -8.46 -28.02 -24.85
C GLY A 397 -8.18 -28.90 -23.62
N GLU A 398 -7.28 -29.86 -23.75
CA GLU A 398 -6.90 -30.82 -22.70
C GLU A 398 -6.25 -30.15 -21.47
N LEU A 399 -5.57 -29.01 -21.69
CA LEU A 399 -4.91 -28.24 -20.63
C LEU A 399 -5.91 -27.64 -19.64
N PHE A 400 -7.16 -27.46 -20.07
CA PHE A 400 -8.22 -26.91 -19.23
C PHE A 400 -8.40 -27.69 -17.93
N SER A 401 -8.28 -29.02 -18.00
CA SER A 401 -8.35 -29.89 -16.83
C SER A 401 -7.13 -29.73 -15.91
N LEU A 402 -5.96 -29.46 -16.47
CA LEU A 402 -4.68 -29.33 -15.76
C LEU A 402 -4.52 -27.98 -15.04
N LEU A 403 -5.42 -27.02 -15.28
CA LEU A 403 -5.42 -25.75 -14.55
C LEU A 403 -5.70 -25.94 -13.05
N GLU A 404 -6.44 -26.99 -12.68
CA GLU A 404 -6.73 -27.33 -11.27
C GLU A 404 -5.43 -27.69 -10.54
N ARG A 405 -5.23 -27.11 -9.34
CA ARG A 405 -3.97 -27.20 -8.59
C ARG A 405 -3.53 -28.64 -8.33
N ASP A 406 -4.46 -29.52 -8.00
CA ASP A 406 -4.27 -30.93 -7.70
C ASP A 406 -3.93 -31.77 -8.94
N LYS A 407 -4.19 -31.25 -10.14
CA LYS A 407 -3.91 -31.93 -11.42
C LYS A 407 -2.64 -31.42 -12.11
N ARG A 408 -1.99 -30.40 -11.56
CA ARG A 408 -0.69 -29.93 -12.03
C ARG A 408 0.33 -31.05 -11.88
N GLY A 409 1.15 -31.27 -12.92
CA GLY A 409 2.09 -32.39 -13.00
C GLY A 409 1.54 -33.63 -13.71
N GLU A 410 0.20 -33.78 -13.83
CA GLU A 410 -0.36 -34.86 -14.65
C GLU A 410 -0.10 -34.64 -16.14
N THR A 411 0.07 -35.74 -16.86
CA THR A 411 0.29 -35.72 -18.31
C THR A 411 -1.03 -35.89 -19.07
N ARG A 412 -1.17 -35.15 -20.17
CA ARG A 412 -2.25 -35.30 -21.16
C ARG A 412 -1.65 -35.61 -22.52
N ARG A 413 -2.30 -36.53 -23.24
CA ARG A 413 -1.94 -36.85 -24.63
C ARG A 413 -2.48 -35.78 -25.56
N LEU A 414 -1.67 -35.41 -26.53
CA LEU A 414 -1.99 -34.44 -27.57
C LEU A 414 -2.39 -35.16 -28.87
N PRO A 415 -3.19 -34.51 -29.73
CA PRO A 415 -3.64 -35.08 -31.00
C PRO A 415 -2.51 -35.35 -32.00
N SER A 416 -1.32 -34.80 -31.76
CA SER A 416 -0.13 -35.06 -32.57
C SER A 416 0.48 -36.45 -32.37
N HIS A 417 0.01 -37.23 -31.40
CA HIS A 417 0.38 -38.65 -31.20
C HIS A 417 1.90 -38.93 -31.15
N GLY A 418 2.72 -37.97 -30.73
CA GLY A 418 4.18 -38.11 -30.62
C GLY A 418 4.94 -37.69 -31.88
N GLU A 419 4.25 -37.32 -32.95
CA GLU A 419 4.88 -36.80 -34.15
C GLU A 419 5.70 -35.54 -33.83
N GLN A 420 6.92 -35.49 -34.37
CA GLN A 420 7.85 -34.37 -34.18
C GLN A 420 8.18 -34.10 -32.70
N GLY A 421 8.08 -35.12 -31.84
CA GLY A 421 8.33 -35.01 -30.40
C GLY A 421 7.19 -34.35 -29.62
N ILE A 422 6.05 -34.10 -30.28
CA ILE A 422 4.87 -33.49 -29.68
C ILE A 422 3.86 -34.62 -29.48
N GLY A 423 3.71 -35.14 -28.27
CA GLY A 423 2.75 -36.21 -28.01
C GLY A 423 2.05 -36.09 -26.67
N GLU A 424 2.68 -35.41 -25.73
CA GLU A 424 2.20 -35.28 -24.38
C GLU A 424 2.57 -33.90 -23.82
N ILE A 425 1.74 -33.40 -22.90
CA ILE A 425 1.96 -32.14 -22.20
C ILE A 425 1.55 -32.27 -20.73
N SER A 426 2.25 -31.55 -19.87
CA SER A 426 1.95 -31.43 -18.44
C SER A 426 2.15 -29.97 -18.03
N LEU A 427 1.24 -29.45 -17.19
CA LEU A 427 1.38 -28.12 -16.61
C LEU A 427 2.09 -28.23 -15.25
N PRO A 428 3.27 -27.60 -15.08
CA PRO A 428 4.01 -27.68 -13.83
C PRO A 428 3.33 -26.89 -12.70
N ALA A 429 3.60 -27.28 -11.46
CA ALA A 429 3.09 -26.58 -10.27
C ALA A 429 3.60 -25.15 -10.11
N ASP A 430 4.71 -24.83 -10.80
CA ASP A 430 5.37 -23.53 -10.85
C ASP A 430 4.92 -22.66 -12.03
N LEU A 431 3.93 -23.11 -12.82
CA LEU A 431 3.22 -22.25 -13.78
C LEU A 431 1.99 -21.63 -13.11
N TYR A 432 1.95 -20.31 -13.09
CA TYR A 432 0.84 -19.50 -12.59
C TYR A 432 0.15 -18.78 -13.73
N LEU A 433 -1.17 -18.59 -13.62
CA LEU A 433 -1.95 -17.83 -14.60
C LEU A 433 -2.60 -16.62 -13.92
N ILE A 434 -2.49 -15.46 -14.57
CA ILE A 434 -3.25 -14.27 -14.20
C ILE A 434 -4.05 -13.82 -15.42
N GLY A 435 -5.37 -13.92 -15.35
CA GLY A 435 -6.28 -13.36 -16.34
C GLY A 435 -6.65 -11.92 -16.00
N THR A 436 -6.87 -11.09 -17.01
CA THR A 436 -7.59 -9.82 -16.87
C THR A 436 -8.88 -9.84 -17.69
N MET A 437 -9.91 -9.15 -17.22
CA MET A 437 -11.20 -9.10 -17.91
C MET A 437 -11.86 -7.73 -17.74
N ASN A 438 -12.36 -7.16 -18.84
CA ASN A 438 -13.26 -6.01 -18.81
C ASN A 438 -14.72 -6.50 -18.74
N ASP A 439 -15.50 -5.98 -17.80
CA ASP A 439 -16.87 -6.45 -17.57
C ASP A 439 -17.88 -5.98 -18.64
N ILE A 440 -17.60 -4.87 -19.32
CA ILE A 440 -18.54 -4.19 -20.23
C ILE A 440 -18.32 -4.51 -21.71
N ASP A 441 -17.30 -5.30 -22.07
CA ASP A 441 -17.04 -5.62 -23.47
C ASP A 441 -18.25 -6.40 -24.04
N GLN A 442 -18.94 -5.82 -25.03
CA GLN A 442 -20.16 -6.40 -25.61
C GLN A 442 -19.87 -7.58 -26.56
N SER A 443 -18.60 -7.85 -26.88
CA SER A 443 -18.13 -8.91 -27.78
C SER A 443 -17.79 -10.22 -27.07
N VAL A 444 -18.34 -10.45 -25.88
CA VAL A 444 -17.85 -11.47 -24.95
C VAL A 444 -18.54 -12.80 -25.17
N GLU A 445 -17.74 -13.86 -25.30
CA GLU A 445 -18.25 -15.21 -25.17
C GLU A 445 -18.66 -15.49 -23.73
N SER A 446 -19.77 -16.21 -23.53
CA SER A 446 -20.24 -16.53 -22.19
C SER A 446 -19.20 -17.39 -21.45
N LEU A 447 -18.56 -16.82 -20.43
CA LEU A 447 -17.60 -17.54 -19.61
C LEU A 447 -18.26 -18.71 -18.88
N ASP A 448 -17.80 -19.94 -19.18
CA ASP A 448 -18.32 -21.16 -18.58
C ASP A 448 -18.08 -21.20 -17.05
N PHE A 449 -19.05 -21.73 -16.31
CA PHE A 449 -18.91 -22.09 -14.88
C PHE A 449 -17.66 -22.93 -14.60
N ALA A 450 -17.25 -23.76 -15.57
CA ALA A 450 -16.03 -24.55 -15.46
C ALA A 450 -14.76 -23.68 -15.33
N LEU A 451 -14.69 -22.54 -16.03
CA LEU A 451 -13.61 -21.56 -15.86
C LEU A 451 -13.67 -20.91 -14.49
N ARG A 452 -14.88 -20.52 -14.06
CA ARG A 452 -15.08 -19.87 -12.77
C ARG A 452 -14.58 -20.70 -11.59
N ARG A 453 -14.64 -22.04 -11.67
CA ARG A 453 -14.12 -22.95 -10.64
C ARG A 453 -12.59 -23.00 -10.57
N ARG A 454 -11.91 -22.78 -11.69
CA ARG A 454 -10.46 -22.96 -11.87
C ARG A 454 -9.66 -21.70 -11.56
N PHE A 455 -10.28 -20.54 -11.79
CA PHE A 455 -9.75 -19.24 -11.42
C PHE A 455 -10.31 -18.76 -10.08
N LEU A 456 -9.50 -18.05 -9.31
CA LEU A 456 -10.00 -17.17 -8.26
C LEU A 456 -10.34 -15.82 -8.88
N TRP A 457 -11.48 -15.25 -8.56
CA TRP A 457 -11.95 -14.00 -9.18
C TRP A 457 -11.81 -12.85 -8.19
N ARG A 458 -11.19 -11.76 -8.63
CA ARG A 458 -11.05 -10.53 -7.85
C ARG A 458 -11.53 -9.34 -8.66
N ALA A 459 -12.49 -8.62 -8.09
CA ALA A 459 -12.96 -7.36 -8.62
C ALA A 459 -11.90 -6.28 -8.33
N VAL A 460 -11.57 -5.49 -9.34
CA VAL A 460 -10.68 -4.33 -9.28
C VAL A 460 -11.46 -3.12 -9.76
N GLY A 461 -11.90 -2.30 -8.80
CA GLY A 461 -12.70 -1.09 -9.04
C GLY A 461 -11.87 0.18 -8.98
N PHE A 462 -12.57 1.32 -8.92
CA PHE A 462 -11.95 2.62 -8.67
C PHE A 462 -11.60 2.81 -7.17
N ASP A 463 -10.47 3.46 -6.93
CA ASP A 463 -9.85 3.76 -5.64
C ASP A 463 -9.20 5.15 -5.71
N LYS A 464 -9.69 6.07 -4.87
CA LYS A 464 -9.28 7.48 -4.93
C LYS A 464 -7.83 7.69 -4.49
N GLU A 465 -7.33 6.86 -3.58
CA GLU A 465 -5.93 6.88 -3.13
C GLU A 465 -5.00 6.48 -4.29
N SER A 466 -5.33 5.40 -5.01
CA SER A 466 -4.61 4.97 -6.21
C SER A 466 -4.61 6.04 -7.30
N LEU A 467 -5.72 6.75 -7.50
CA LEU A 467 -5.77 7.89 -8.43
C LEU A 467 -4.74 8.98 -8.02
N ALA A 468 -4.71 9.36 -6.75
CA ALA A 468 -3.79 10.39 -6.26
C ALA A 468 -2.32 9.99 -6.47
N GLU A 469 -1.98 8.73 -6.20
CA GLU A 469 -0.63 8.18 -6.43
C GLU A 469 -0.25 8.17 -7.92
N ILE A 470 -1.18 7.78 -8.81
CA ILE A 470 -0.95 7.82 -10.26
C ILE A 470 -0.68 9.25 -10.73
N VAL A 471 -1.50 10.21 -10.31
CA VAL A 471 -1.32 11.64 -10.67
C VAL A 471 0.00 12.17 -10.12
N MET A 472 0.38 11.80 -8.90
CA MET A 472 1.68 12.18 -8.31
C MET A 472 2.84 11.68 -9.16
N HIS A 473 2.81 10.41 -9.56
CA HIS A 473 3.86 9.80 -10.37
C HIS A 473 3.95 10.46 -11.75
N ARG A 474 2.82 10.63 -12.46
CA ARG A 474 2.78 11.29 -13.77
C ARG A 474 3.27 12.73 -13.70
N TRP A 475 2.80 13.50 -12.71
CA TRP A 475 3.27 14.87 -12.49
C TRP A 475 4.79 14.90 -12.31
N ASN A 476 5.33 14.06 -11.42
CA ASN A 476 6.77 14.03 -11.16
C ASN A 476 7.60 13.61 -12.37
N ALA A 477 7.09 12.70 -13.21
CA ALA A 477 7.77 12.27 -14.43
C ALA A 477 7.79 13.37 -15.53
N GLU A 478 6.72 14.16 -15.63
CA GLU A 478 6.49 15.05 -16.79
C GLU A 478 6.79 16.52 -16.51
N HIS A 479 6.70 17.00 -15.25
CA HIS A 479 6.76 18.44 -14.93
C HIS A 479 8.11 19.13 -15.19
N GLY A 480 9.23 18.37 -15.22
CA GLY A 480 10.59 18.93 -15.20
C GLY A 480 11.06 19.61 -16.49
N ASN A 481 10.49 19.26 -17.64
CA ASN A 481 10.92 19.76 -18.96
C ASN A 481 9.89 20.70 -19.63
N VAL A 482 9.01 21.33 -18.84
CA VAL A 482 7.87 22.12 -19.34
C VAL A 482 8.03 23.61 -19.02
N SER A 483 6.98 24.41 -19.28
CA SER A 483 6.93 25.85 -19.04
C SER A 483 7.43 26.25 -17.64
N LYS A 484 7.86 27.51 -17.51
CA LYS A 484 8.35 28.07 -16.25
C LYS A 484 7.32 28.02 -15.11
N VAL A 485 6.02 27.99 -15.43
CA VAL A 485 4.96 27.86 -14.43
C VAL A 485 4.87 26.42 -13.94
N VAL A 486 4.86 25.44 -14.85
CA VAL A 486 4.78 24.01 -14.52
C VAL A 486 5.98 23.57 -13.68
N SER A 487 7.19 23.95 -14.07
CA SER A 487 8.42 23.60 -13.32
C SER A 487 8.51 24.20 -11.92
N ARG A 488 7.68 25.20 -11.59
CA ARG A 488 7.62 25.84 -10.26
C ARG A 488 6.44 25.36 -9.41
N THR A 489 5.53 24.58 -9.98
CA THR A 489 4.41 24.00 -9.27
C THR A 489 4.83 22.64 -8.74
N THR A 490 4.81 22.48 -7.42
CA THR A 490 5.12 21.20 -6.77
C THR A 490 3.85 20.39 -6.56
N TYR A 491 3.97 19.06 -6.50
CA TYR A 491 2.81 18.21 -6.22
C TYR A 491 2.16 18.53 -4.86
N ALA A 492 2.93 18.97 -3.86
CA ALA A 492 2.40 19.38 -2.56
C ALA A 492 1.41 20.57 -2.64
N GLU A 493 1.51 21.41 -3.68
CA GLU A 493 0.55 22.49 -3.93
C GLU A 493 -0.75 21.99 -4.59
N LEU A 494 -0.73 20.79 -5.19
CA LEU A 494 -1.84 20.14 -5.89
C LEU A 494 -2.55 19.10 -5.02
N GLU A 495 -1.87 18.51 -4.03
CA GLU A 495 -2.30 17.34 -3.26
C GLU A 495 -3.73 17.45 -2.72
N GLU A 496 -4.11 18.60 -2.17
CA GLU A 496 -5.47 18.84 -1.65
C GLU A 496 -6.54 18.78 -2.76
N GLU A 497 -6.26 19.37 -3.92
CA GLU A 497 -7.20 19.39 -5.04
C GLU A 497 -7.25 18.06 -5.79
N ILE A 498 -6.14 17.32 -5.84
CA ILE A 498 -6.14 15.95 -6.37
C ILE A 498 -6.93 15.01 -5.45
N THR A 499 -6.84 15.20 -4.13
CA THR A 499 -7.68 14.48 -3.17
C THR A 499 -9.16 14.80 -3.40
N ALA A 500 -9.51 16.08 -3.59
CA ALA A 500 -10.88 16.49 -3.90
C ALA A 500 -11.37 15.91 -5.25
N LEU A 501 -10.51 15.84 -6.26
CA LEU A 501 -10.82 15.17 -7.54
C LEU A 501 -11.14 13.69 -7.34
N GLY A 502 -10.42 13.00 -6.45
CA GLY A 502 -10.70 11.60 -6.10
C GLY A 502 -12.09 11.39 -5.49
N GLU A 503 -12.56 12.34 -4.67
CA GLU A 503 -13.94 12.34 -4.16
C GLU A 503 -14.95 12.62 -5.28
N CYS A 504 -14.68 13.59 -6.17
CA CYS A 504 -15.53 13.85 -7.34
C CYS A 504 -15.66 12.62 -8.26
N ALA A 505 -14.56 11.91 -8.50
CA ALA A 505 -14.54 10.67 -9.27
C ALA A 505 -15.33 9.55 -8.58
N SER A 506 -15.19 9.41 -7.25
CA SER A 506 -15.98 8.47 -6.45
C SER A 506 -17.47 8.78 -6.52
N ASN A 507 -17.84 10.07 -6.43
CA ASN A 507 -19.22 10.53 -6.57
C ASN A 507 -19.76 10.24 -7.97
N LEU A 508 -18.98 10.52 -9.02
CA LEU A 508 -19.37 10.21 -10.39
C LEU A 508 -19.67 8.72 -10.56
N ASN A 509 -18.79 7.84 -10.09
CA ASN A 509 -18.99 6.39 -10.13
C ASN A 509 -20.19 5.92 -9.29
N ALA A 510 -20.42 6.53 -8.13
CA ALA A 510 -21.60 6.28 -7.32
C ALA A 510 -22.91 6.72 -8.01
N GLU A 511 -22.88 7.75 -8.85
CA GLU A 511 -24.03 8.16 -9.65
C GLU A 511 -24.23 7.25 -10.86
N ILE A 512 -23.17 6.84 -11.57
CA ILE A 512 -23.25 5.87 -12.69
C ILE A 512 -23.93 4.57 -12.25
N SER A 513 -23.51 4.01 -11.10
CA SER A 513 -24.07 2.74 -10.57
C SER A 513 -25.53 2.82 -10.14
N LYS A 514 -26.10 4.03 -10.00
CA LYS A 514 -27.54 4.24 -9.70
C LYS A 514 -28.41 4.32 -10.95
N ILE A 515 -27.81 4.49 -12.14
CA ILE A 515 -28.56 4.62 -13.39
C ILE A 515 -29.14 3.27 -13.77
N ARG A 516 -30.45 3.24 -14.06
CA ARG A 516 -31.14 1.99 -14.42
C ARG A 516 -30.53 1.41 -15.69
N GLY A 517 -30.06 0.16 -15.60
CA GLY A 517 -29.43 -0.55 -16.71
C GLY A 517 -27.91 -0.45 -16.73
N LEU A 518 -27.33 0.40 -15.86
CA LEU A 518 -25.89 0.41 -15.58
C LEU A 518 -25.65 -0.15 -14.17
N GLY A 519 -24.55 -0.89 -14.01
CA GLY A 519 -24.07 -1.39 -12.72
C GLY A 519 -22.65 -0.91 -12.41
N THR A 520 -22.03 -1.50 -11.39
CA THR A 520 -20.65 -1.21 -10.96
C THR A 520 -19.61 -1.51 -12.05
N GLU A 521 -19.94 -2.38 -13.00
CA GLU A 521 -19.11 -2.70 -14.16
C GLU A 521 -18.87 -1.49 -15.09
N PHE A 522 -19.75 -0.47 -15.06
CA PHE A 522 -19.64 0.75 -15.86
C PHE A 522 -18.92 1.90 -15.13
N GLU A 523 -18.36 1.65 -13.95
CA GLU A 523 -17.52 2.65 -13.29
C GLU A 523 -16.36 3.10 -14.19
N ILE A 524 -15.97 4.35 -14.06
CA ILE A 524 -14.80 4.88 -14.77
C ILE A 524 -13.56 4.57 -13.94
N GLY A 525 -12.55 3.98 -14.59
CA GLY A 525 -11.28 3.65 -13.95
C GLY A 525 -10.34 4.85 -13.77
N HIS A 526 -9.32 4.66 -12.92
CA HIS A 526 -8.32 5.66 -12.57
C HIS A 526 -7.64 6.31 -13.77
N THR A 527 -7.36 5.56 -14.83
CA THR A 527 -6.57 6.04 -15.97
C THR A 527 -7.23 7.22 -16.66
N TYR A 528 -8.56 7.23 -16.76
CA TYR A 528 -9.31 8.31 -17.36
C TYR A 528 -9.22 9.58 -16.50
N PHE A 529 -9.41 9.47 -15.18
CA PHE A 529 -9.29 10.62 -14.29
C PHE A 529 -7.85 11.14 -14.17
N ALA A 530 -6.86 10.25 -14.26
CA ALA A 530 -5.45 10.60 -14.20
C ALA A 530 -4.97 11.46 -15.38
N GLU A 531 -5.73 11.49 -16.49
CA GLU A 531 -5.53 12.41 -17.61
C GLU A 531 -5.61 13.89 -17.19
N ILE A 532 -6.09 14.17 -15.97
CA ILE A 532 -6.02 15.51 -15.38
C ILE A 532 -4.61 16.08 -15.39
N THR A 533 -3.58 15.23 -15.30
CA THR A 533 -2.18 15.65 -15.28
C THR A 533 -1.83 16.39 -16.57
N GLU A 534 -2.21 15.81 -17.70
CA GLU A 534 -2.00 16.32 -19.05
C GLU A 534 -2.75 17.65 -19.23
N PHE A 535 -4.02 17.70 -18.82
CA PHE A 535 -4.81 18.92 -18.88
C PHE A 535 -4.29 20.03 -17.94
N LEU A 536 -3.79 19.69 -16.76
CA LEU A 536 -3.15 20.62 -15.84
C LEU A 536 -1.85 21.18 -16.43
N ILE A 537 -0.98 20.32 -16.97
CA ILE A 537 0.28 20.73 -17.59
C ILE A 537 0.02 21.65 -18.78
N LEU A 538 -0.90 21.29 -19.68
CA LEU A 538 -1.28 22.10 -20.83
C LEU A 538 -1.81 23.47 -20.40
N TRP A 539 -2.77 23.49 -19.47
CA TRP A 539 -3.37 24.73 -19.00
C TRP A 539 -2.35 25.63 -18.29
N LEU A 540 -1.57 25.10 -17.34
CA LEU A 540 -0.50 25.85 -16.68
C LEU A 540 0.57 26.34 -17.66
N GLY A 541 0.81 25.59 -18.73
CA GLY A 541 1.65 25.97 -19.87
C GLY A 541 1.24 27.28 -20.52
N THR A 542 -0.06 27.61 -20.52
CA THR A 542 -0.60 28.86 -21.09
C THR A 542 -0.51 30.07 -20.16
N LEU A 543 -0.17 29.87 -18.87
CA LEU A 543 -0.22 30.93 -17.88
C LEU A 543 1.11 31.68 -17.77
N ASN A 544 1.02 32.98 -17.50
CA ASN A 544 2.19 33.82 -17.18
C ASN A 544 2.55 33.78 -15.68
N LYS A 545 1.59 33.42 -14.81
CA LYS A 545 1.74 33.34 -13.35
C LYS A 545 1.02 32.10 -12.83
N LYS A 546 1.61 31.46 -11.82
CA LYS A 546 0.96 30.31 -11.17
C LYS A 546 -0.31 30.72 -10.41
N PRO A 547 -1.34 29.87 -10.37
CA PRO A 547 -2.46 30.04 -9.46
C PRO A 547 -2.02 30.06 -7.99
N ASN A 548 -2.92 30.51 -7.10
CA ASN A 548 -2.71 30.31 -5.67
C ASN A 548 -2.87 28.83 -5.34
N SER A 549 -2.15 28.37 -4.30
CA SER A 549 -2.32 27.01 -3.76
C SER A 549 -3.80 26.72 -3.46
N GLY A 550 -4.28 25.53 -3.82
CA GLY A 550 -5.68 25.15 -3.65
C GLY A 550 -6.65 25.77 -4.67
N THR A 551 -6.14 26.36 -5.77
CA THR A 551 -6.96 26.91 -6.86
C THR A 551 -6.50 26.50 -8.27
N TYR A 552 -6.01 25.28 -8.47
CA TYR A 552 -5.48 24.72 -9.72
C TYR A 552 -6.53 24.02 -10.59
N LEU A 553 -7.48 23.32 -9.97
CA LEU A 553 -8.62 22.65 -10.61
C LEU A 553 -9.91 23.46 -10.47
N TRP A 554 -10.05 24.19 -9.36
CA TRP A 554 -11.18 25.10 -9.13
C TRP A 554 -10.73 26.55 -8.92
N THR A 555 -11.61 27.50 -9.20
CA THR A 555 -11.43 28.90 -8.80
C THR A 555 -11.74 29.06 -7.30
N PRO A 556 -11.38 30.20 -6.66
CA PRO A 556 -11.81 30.51 -5.29
C PRO A 556 -13.33 30.53 -5.08
N LYS A 557 -14.12 30.59 -6.16
CA LYS A 557 -15.59 30.51 -6.14
C LYS A 557 -16.11 29.09 -6.42
N ASN A 558 -15.24 28.08 -6.38
CA ASN A 558 -15.52 26.68 -6.71
C ASN A 558 -15.99 26.44 -8.14
N GLU A 559 -15.66 27.33 -9.08
CA GLU A 559 -15.94 27.10 -10.49
C GLU A 559 -14.83 26.23 -11.12
N PRO A 560 -15.17 25.21 -11.92
CA PRO A 560 -14.17 24.33 -12.53
C PRO A 560 -13.34 25.07 -13.57
N ARG A 561 -12.02 24.88 -13.51
CA ARG A 561 -11.03 25.50 -14.41
C ARG A 561 -10.89 24.75 -15.74
N PRO A 562 -10.21 25.34 -16.74
CA PRO A 562 -10.05 24.73 -18.06
C PRO A 562 -9.44 23.32 -18.03
N SER A 563 -8.55 23.02 -17.08
CA SER A 563 -7.99 21.68 -16.89
C SER A 563 -9.08 20.65 -16.58
N LEU A 564 -9.89 20.90 -15.55
CA LEU A 564 -10.97 20.01 -15.12
C LEU A 564 -12.10 19.92 -16.15
N ARG A 565 -12.45 21.04 -16.82
CA ARG A 565 -13.41 21.04 -17.93
C ARG A 565 -12.89 20.29 -19.16
N GLY A 566 -11.58 20.37 -19.43
CA GLY A 566 -10.93 19.62 -20.50
C GLY A 566 -11.07 18.12 -20.28
N LEU A 567 -10.76 17.66 -19.07
CA LEU A 567 -10.93 16.27 -18.66
C LEU A 567 -12.37 15.77 -18.85
N TRP A 568 -13.35 16.55 -18.40
CA TRP A 568 -14.76 16.20 -18.60
C TRP A 568 -15.12 16.10 -20.08
N ASN A 569 -14.86 17.15 -20.86
CA ASN A 569 -15.34 17.25 -22.23
C ASN A 569 -14.65 16.28 -23.21
N LEU A 570 -13.37 15.98 -22.99
CA LEU A 570 -12.55 15.25 -23.96
C LEU A 570 -12.32 13.79 -23.58
N SER A 571 -12.39 13.45 -22.29
CA SER A 571 -12.10 12.09 -21.82
C SER A 571 -13.34 11.40 -21.26
N LEU A 572 -14.04 12.05 -20.32
CA LEU A 572 -15.14 11.40 -19.58
C LEU A 572 -16.47 11.41 -20.33
N ARG A 573 -16.87 12.58 -20.85
CA ARG A 573 -18.16 12.76 -21.53
C ARG A 573 -18.32 11.84 -22.76
N PRO A 574 -17.35 11.71 -23.68
CA PRO A 574 -17.50 10.83 -24.84
C PRO A 574 -17.72 9.35 -24.45
N LEU A 575 -17.07 8.89 -23.38
CA LEU A 575 -17.25 7.54 -22.84
C LEU A 575 -18.66 7.38 -22.24
N LEU A 576 -19.10 8.33 -21.44
CA LEU A 576 -20.43 8.33 -20.83
C LEU A 576 -21.55 8.43 -21.87
N GLU A 577 -21.34 9.14 -22.98
CA GLU A 577 -22.28 9.18 -24.11
C GLU A 577 -22.49 7.79 -24.71
N GLN A 578 -21.46 6.94 -24.74
CA GLN A 578 -21.58 5.54 -25.17
C GLN A 578 -22.30 4.69 -24.12
N TYR A 579 -22.00 4.85 -22.84
CA TYR A 579 -22.65 4.09 -21.77
C TYR A 579 -24.15 4.36 -21.70
N LEU A 580 -24.55 5.62 -21.91
CA LEU A 580 -25.94 6.03 -21.86
C LEU A 580 -26.68 5.85 -23.20
N ALA A 581 -26.08 5.23 -24.21
CA ALA A 581 -26.66 5.12 -25.55
C ALA A 581 -28.02 4.40 -25.58
N SER A 582 -28.27 3.50 -24.61
CA SER A 582 -29.52 2.75 -24.46
C SER A 582 -30.43 3.26 -23.32
N VAL A 583 -30.10 4.38 -22.69
CA VAL A 583 -30.83 4.95 -21.55
C VAL A 583 -31.86 5.98 -22.04
N GLU A 584 -33.12 5.86 -21.61
CA GLU A 584 -34.25 6.69 -22.07
C GLU A 584 -34.06 8.20 -21.76
N ASP A 585 -33.51 8.55 -20.59
CA ASP A 585 -33.31 9.93 -20.12
C ASP A 585 -31.84 10.41 -20.21
N ARG A 586 -31.13 10.00 -21.27
CA ARG A 586 -29.68 10.23 -21.44
C ARG A 586 -29.22 11.65 -21.12
N ASP A 587 -29.87 12.67 -21.66
CA ASP A 587 -29.39 14.05 -21.55
C ASP A 587 -29.51 14.56 -20.11
N GLN A 588 -30.58 14.18 -19.39
CA GLN A 588 -30.77 14.50 -17.98
C GLN A 588 -29.75 13.78 -17.09
N GLU A 589 -29.48 12.51 -17.36
CA GLU A 589 -28.44 11.76 -16.65
C GLU A 589 -27.06 12.35 -16.92
N MET A 590 -26.75 12.76 -18.15
CA MET A 590 -25.48 13.41 -18.48
C MET A 590 -25.27 14.70 -17.67
N GLU A 591 -26.28 15.56 -17.55
CA GLU A 591 -26.19 16.77 -16.73
C GLU A 591 -26.00 16.49 -15.24
N ARG A 592 -26.58 15.39 -14.75
CA ARG A 592 -26.43 14.94 -13.36
C ARG A 592 -25.01 14.45 -13.12
N LEU A 593 -24.47 13.63 -14.03
CA LEU A 593 -23.09 13.14 -13.98
C LEU A 593 -22.08 14.30 -14.08
N GLU A 594 -22.31 15.27 -14.97
CA GLU A 594 -21.46 16.46 -15.08
C GLU A 594 -21.41 17.25 -13.78
N ARG A 595 -22.57 17.46 -13.15
CA ARG A 595 -22.65 18.14 -11.86
C ARG A 595 -21.95 17.37 -10.75
N ALA A 596 -22.11 16.05 -10.70
CA ALA A 596 -21.46 15.20 -9.71
C ALA A 596 -19.93 15.27 -9.81
N PHE A 597 -19.38 15.34 -11.03
CA PHE A 597 -17.95 15.39 -11.26
C PHE A 597 -17.31 16.77 -11.09
N LEU A 598 -17.96 17.83 -11.59
CA LEU A 598 -17.34 19.17 -11.62
C LEU A 598 -17.49 19.95 -10.30
N THR A 599 -18.38 19.52 -9.40
CA THR A 599 -18.63 20.19 -8.13
C THR A 599 -17.60 19.76 -7.09
N ARG A 600 -16.88 20.73 -6.52
CA ARG A 600 -15.92 20.48 -5.43
C ARG A 600 -16.68 19.92 -4.19
N PRO A 601 -16.17 18.85 -3.54
CA PRO A 601 -16.82 18.22 -2.38
C PRO A 601 -16.93 19.12 -1.15
#